data_AF-A0A920L4R1-F1
#
_entry.id   AF-A0A920L4R1-F1
#
_cell.length_a   1.000
_cell.length_b   1.000
_cell.length_c   1.000
_cell.angle_alpha   90.00
_cell.angle_beta   90.00
_cell.angle_gamma   90.00
#
_symmetry.space_group_name_H-M   'P 1'
#
loop_
_entity.id
_entity.type
_entity.pdbx_description
1 polymer ?
#
loop_
_entity_poly.entity_id
_entity_poly.type
_entity_poly.pdbx_seq_one_letter_code
_entity_poly.pdbx_strand_id
1 'polypeptide(L)'
;MTEYLIHDDIPEGIFNNFMKLEKIAVDTELHGLTMNRDQICLVQLCDQEEQVCLVRPKQDGGYSRLKALMENKDVLKVFHFALTDVAFFQTSLNIEVTPFCCTKVMSKLIRTYTQNHGLKDLHLELLGIQMEKEQQQTNWAESDLSQKQLKYAANDV
;
A
#
# COMPACT_ATOMS: atom_id res chain seq x y z
N MET A 1 -14.40 -12.53 12.20
CA MET A 1 -13.35 -12.54 11.16
C MET A 1 -13.70 -11.41 10.23
N THR A 2 -12.84 -10.40 10.12
CA THR A 2 -13.00 -9.33 9.13
C THR A 2 -12.77 -9.95 7.76
N GLU A 3 -13.77 -9.88 6.89
CA GLU A 3 -13.67 -10.35 5.51
C GLU A 3 -13.16 -9.19 4.65
N TYR A 4 -11.97 -9.36 4.07
CA TYR A 4 -11.41 -8.37 3.17
C TYR A 4 -11.94 -8.60 1.76
N LEU A 5 -12.38 -7.53 1.11
CA LEU A 5 -12.88 -7.55 -0.27
C LEU A 5 -11.93 -6.78 -1.18
N ILE A 6 -11.67 -7.33 -2.36
CA ILE A 6 -10.93 -6.65 -3.41
C ILE A 6 -11.91 -5.86 -4.26
N HIS A 7 -11.55 -4.62 -4.59
CA HIS A 7 -12.32 -3.75 -5.47
C HIS A 7 -11.52 -3.38 -6.72
N ASP A 8 -12.20 -3.17 -7.85
CA ASP A 8 -11.55 -2.68 -9.08
C ASP A 8 -11.07 -1.21 -8.96
N ASP A 9 -11.74 -0.44 -8.11
CA ASP A 9 -11.41 0.94 -7.71
C ASP A 9 -11.88 1.17 -6.26
N ILE A 10 -11.41 2.24 -5.61
CA ILE A 10 -11.83 2.59 -4.25
C ILE A 10 -13.36 2.78 -4.23
N PRO A 11 -14.13 2.14 -3.33
CA PRO A 11 -15.57 2.41 -3.18
C PRO A 11 -15.85 3.88 -2.86
N GLU A 12 -16.94 4.44 -3.40
CA GLU A 12 -17.25 5.88 -3.28
C GLU A 12 -17.29 6.39 -1.83
N GLY A 13 -17.91 5.63 -0.92
CA GLY A 13 -17.98 6.00 0.50
C GLY A 13 -16.59 6.09 1.16
N ILE A 14 -15.72 5.12 0.86
CA ILE A 14 -14.34 5.08 1.37
C ILE A 14 -13.52 6.21 0.76
N PHE A 15 -13.64 6.42 -0.56
CA PHE A 15 -12.97 7.50 -1.27
C PHE A 15 -13.31 8.88 -0.68
N ASN A 16 -14.60 9.14 -0.44
CA ASN A 16 -15.06 10.39 0.15
C ASN A 16 -14.53 10.60 1.58
N ASN A 17 -14.23 9.53 2.31
CA ASN A 17 -13.58 9.61 3.61
C ASN A 17 -12.09 9.97 3.44
N PHE A 18 -11.36 9.17 2.66
CA PHE A 18 -9.91 9.35 2.44
C PHE A 18 -9.56 10.73 1.91
N MET A 19 -10.39 11.32 1.05
CA MET A 19 -10.18 12.66 0.50
C MET A 19 -10.23 13.80 1.54
N LYS A 20 -10.70 13.54 2.76
CA LYS A 20 -10.77 14.52 3.85
C LYS A 20 -9.65 14.36 4.88
N LEU A 21 -8.86 13.29 4.77
CA LEU A 21 -7.82 12.97 5.74
C LEU A 21 -6.53 13.69 5.40
N GLU A 22 -5.74 14.03 6.41
CA GLU A 22 -4.41 14.60 6.21
C GLU A 22 -3.42 13.59 5.63
N LYS A 23 -3.61 12.29 5.91
CA LYS A 23 -2.74 11.21 5.48
C LYS A 23 -3.43 9.85 5.44
N ILE A 24 -2.90 8.97 4.60
CA ILE A 24 -3.28 7.57 4.48
C ILE A 24 -2.04 6.68 4.40
N ALA A 25 -2.12 5.46 4.89
CA ALA A 25 -1.10 4.44 4.65
C ALA A 25 -1.33 3.78 3.28
N VAL A 26 -0.25 3.50 2.57
CA VAL A 26 -0.27 2.86 1.25
C VAL A 26 0.83 1.82 1.15
N ASP A 27 0.50 0.67 0.60
CA ASP A 27 1.45 -0.36 0.17
C ASP A 27 1.06 -0.92 -1.21
N THR A 28 1.93 -1.71 -1.84
CA THR A 28 1.60 -2.42 -3.08
C THR A 28 2.13 -3.85 -3.12
N GLU A 29 1.38 -4.72 -3.81
CA GLU A 29 1.89 -6.02 -4.24
C GLU A 29 2.08 -6.04 -5.74
N LEU A 30 3.22 -6.57 -6.18
CA LEU A 30 3.70 -6.48 -7.56
C LEU A 30 3.78 -7.86 -8.21
N HIS A 31 3.56 -7.92 -9.52
CA HIS A 31 3.83 -9.13 -10.31
C HIS A 31 5.33 -9.52 -10.28
N GLY A 32 6.20 -8.51 -10.18
CA GLY A 32 7.64 -8.64 -10.15
C GLY A 32 8.29 -7.26 -10.06
N LEU A 33 9.63 -7.19 -10.14
CA LEU A 33 10.39 -5.95 -9.92
C LEU A 33 10.99 -5.35 -11.19
N THR A 34 10.58 -5.81 -12.38
CA THR A 34 11.05 -5.26 -13.66
C THR A 34 10.12 -4.14 -14.14
N MET A 35 10.60 -2.90 -14.02
CA MET A 35 9.91 -1.71 -14.52
C MET A 35 9.52 -1.86 -16.01
N ASN A 36 8.35 -1.33 -16.39
CA ASN A 36 7.75 -1.40 -17.73
C ASN A 36 7.35 -2.80 -18.23
N ARG A 37 7.61 -3.87 -17.47
CA ARG A 37 7.13 -5.22 -17.74
C ARG A 37 6.11 -5.67 -16.71
N ASP A 38 6.47 -5.52 -15.44
CA ASP A 38 5.64 -5.94 -14.32
C ASP A 38 4.65 -4.84 -13.94
N GLN A 39 3.61 -5.24 -13.23
CA GLN A 39 2.46 -4.39 -12.90
C GLN A 39 2.13 -4.48 -11.42
N ILE A 40 1.44 -3.45 -10.92
CA ILE A 40 0.77 -3.52 -9.61
C ILE A 40 -0.38 -4.53 -9.70
N CYS A 41 -0.36 -5.53 -8.82
CA CYS A 41 -1.38 -6.55 -8.67
C CYS A 41 -2.42 -6.18 -7.61
N LEU A 42 -2.00 -5.46 -6.56
CA LEU A 42 -2.84 -5.02 -5.46
C LEU A 42 -2.29 -3.71 -4.89
N VAL A 43 -3.19 -2.80 -4.51
CA VAL A 43 -2.89 -1.60 -3.73
C VAL A 43 -3.65 -1.72 -2.41
N GLN A 44 -2.95 -1.53 -1.31
CA GLN A 44 -3.52 -1.49 0.03
C GLN A 44 -3.59 -0.05 0.49
N LEU A 45 -4.72 0.34 1.07
CA LEU A 45 -4.96 1.66 1.64
C LEU A 45 -5.55 1.50 3.03
N CYS A 46 -5.09 2.31 3.98
CA CYS A 46 -5.65 2.33 5.34
C CYS A 46 -5.70 3.76 5.88
N ASP A 47 -6.73 4.07 6.65
CA ASP A 47 -6.83 5.30 7.42
C ASP A 47 -6.50 5.10 8.91
N GLN A 48 -6.63 6.17 9.68
CA GLN A 48 -6.34 6.17 11.11
C GLN A 48 -7.40 5.45 11.95
N GLU A 49 -8.56 5.11 11.37
CA GLU A 49 -9.64 4.36 12.02
C GLU A 49 -9.59 2.87 11.65
N GLU A 50 -8.47 2.41 11.08
CA GLU A 50 -8.25 1.03 10.64
C GLU A 50 -9.18 0.57 9.50
N GLN A 51 -9.72 1.52 8.71
CA GLN A 51 -10.51 1.19 7.52
C GLN A 51 -9.59 0.80 6.36
N VAL A 52 -9.40 -0.51 6.19
CA VAL A 52 -8.62 -1.09 5.08
C VAL A 52 -9.44 -1.13 3.80
N CYS A 53 -8.82 -0.75 2.68
CA CYS A 53 -9.35 -0.89 1.32
C CYS A 53 -8.31 -1.55 0.42
N LEU A 54 -8.68 -2.67 -0.21
CA LEU A 54 -7.83 -3.40 -1.14
C LEU A 54 -8.31 -3.15 -2.58
N VAL A 55 -7.45 -2.59 -3.42
CA VAL A 55 -7.77 -2.24 -4.81
C VAL A 55 -6.92 -3.04 -5.77
N ARG A 56 -7.55 -3.70 -6.74
CA ARG A 56 -6.91 -4.35 -7.87
C ARG A 56 -7.22 -3.56 -9.14
N PRO A 57 -6.39 -2.59 -9.52
CA PRO A 57 -6.61 -1.80 -10.72
C PRO A 57 -6.46 -2.66 -11.98
N LYS A 58 -7.41 -2.56 -12.90
CA LYS A 58 -7.34 -3.24 -14.20
C LYS A 58 -6.48 -2.46 -15.17
N GLN A 59 -5.73 -3.13 -16.05
CA GLN A 59 -4.81 -2.46 -16.97
C GLN A 59 -5.50 -1.58 -18.02
N ASP A 60 -6.76 -1.87 -18.34
CA ASP A 60 -7.58 -1.08 -19.26
C ASP A 60 -8.23 0.16 -18.61
N GLY A 61 -8.01 0.37 -17.31
CA GLY A 61 -8.48 1.56 -16.59
C GLY A 61 -9.47 1.23 -15.47
N GLY A 62 -10.39 2.16 -15.21
CA GLY A 62 -11.46 2.00 -14.21
C GLY A 62 -11.10 2.43 -12.78
N TYR A 63 -9.87 2.84 -12.52
CA TYR A 63 -9.35 3.22 -11.18
C TYR A 63 -9.27 4.75 -10.96
N SER A 64 -10.30 5.48 -11.41
CA SER A 64 -10.30 6.96 -11.39
C SER A 64 -10.20 7.55 -9.98
N ARG A 65 -10.81 6.89 -8.97
CA ARG A 65 -10.78 7.35 -7.58
C ARG A 65 -9.43 7.05 -6.93
N LEU A 66 -8.84 5.89 -7.21
CA LEU A 66 -7.45 5.62 -6.83
C LEU A 66 -6.51 6.69 -7.39
N LYS A 67 -6.59 6.98 -8.70
CA LYS A 67 -5.76 8.01 -9.34
C LYS A 67 -5.96 9.37 -8.66
N ALA A 68 -7.21 9.80 -8.47
CA ALA A 68 -7.53 11.08 -7.84
C ALA A 68 -6.96 11.18 -6.41
N LEU A 69 -7.04 10.10 -5.61
CA LEU A 69 -6.50 10.08 -4.25
C LEU A 69 -4.97 10.15 -4.22
N MET A 70 -4.31 9.35 -5.06
CA MET A 70 -2.86 9.28 -5.12
C MET A 70 -2.22 10.59 -5.64
N GLU A 71 -2.91 11.32 -6.51
CA GLU A 71 -2.50 12.63 -7.05
C GLU A 71 -2.97 13.82 -6.16
N ASN A 72 -3.80 13.58 -5.14
CA ASN A 72 -4.32 14.65 -4.28
C ASN A 72 -3.23 15.25 -3.38
N LYS A 73 -2.97 16.55 -3.55
CA LYS A 73 -1.93 17.27 -2.81
C LYS A 73 -2.23 17.49 -1.32
N ASP A 74 -3.50 17.42 -0.94
CA ASP A 74 -3.97 17.66 0.42
C ASP A 74 -3.93 16.40 1.29
N VAL A 75 -3.72 15.22 0.69
CA VAL A 75 -3.61 13.93 1.39
C VAL A 75 -2.20 13.40 1.26
N LEU A 76 -1.48 13.23 2.37
CA LEU A 76 -0.15 12.63 2.39
C LEU A 76 -0.21 11.11 2.28
N LYS A 77 0.47 10.54 1.28
CA LYS A 77 0.60 9.09 1.15
C LYS A 77 1.81 8.58 1.93
N VAL A 78 1.59 7.74 2.93
CA VAL A 78 2.63 7.21 3.82
C VAL A 78 2.96 5.78 3.41
N PHE A 79 4.19 5.56 2.99
CA PHE A 79 4.69 4.24 2.59
C PHE A 79 5.81 3.77 3.51
N HIS A 80 6.11 2.47 3.45
CA HIS A 80 7.36 1.90 3.93
C HIS A 80 8.13 1.31 2.74
N PHE A 81 9.38 1.74 2.48
CA PHE A 81 10.11 1.44 1.22
C PHE A 81 9.56 2.04 -0.08
N ALA A 82 8.74 3.10 0.01
CA ALA A 82 8.07 3.88 -1.04
C ALA A 82 8.62 3.93 -2.49
N LEU A 83 9.94 3.92 -2.70
CA LEU A 83 10.53 4.27 -4.00
C LEU A 83 10.08 3.31 -5.11
N THR A 84 10.04 2.01 -4.80
CA THR A 84 9.59 0.99 -5.76
C THR A 84 8.11 1.18 -6.05
N ASP A 85 7.28 1.30 -5.02
CA ASP A 85 5.83 1.45 -5.13
C ASP A 85 5.46 2.67 -5.99
N VAL A 86 6.02 3.83 -5.66
CA VAL A 86 5.78 5.09 -6.38
C VAL A 86 6.19 4.98 -7.85
N ALA A 87 7.31 4.33 -8.15
CA ALA A 87 7.74 4.12 -9.53
C ALA A 87 6.79 3.16 -10.29
N PHE A 88 6.24 2.15 -9.62
CA PHE A 88 5.25 1.26 -10.22
C PHE A 88 3.88 1.91 -10.42
N PHE A 89 3.46 2.84 -9.55
CA PHE A 89 2.27 3.67 -9.82
C PHE A 89 2.43 4.45 -11.12
N GLN A 90 3.59 5.05 -11.35
CA GLN A 90 3.85 5.79 -12.58
C GLN A 90 3.95 4.88 -13.82
N THR A 91 4.72 3.80 -13.74
CA THR A 91 5.04 2.96 -14.92
C THR A 91 3.93 1.98 -15.29
N SER A 92 3.16 1.49 -14.31
CA SER A 92 2.09 0.51 -14.57
C SER A 92 0.68 1.09 -14.60
N LEU A 93 0.44 2.21 -13.92
CA LEU A 93 -0.90 2.82 -13.83
C LEU A 93 -0.96 4.27 -14.34
N ASN A 94 0.18 4.87 -14.71
CA ASN A 94 0.28 6.28 -15.09
C ASN A 94 -0.36 7.23 -14.03
N ILE A 95 -0.06 6.96 -12.77
CA ILE A 95 -0.49 7.74 -11.61
C ILE A 95 0.73 8.44 -11.00
N GLU A 96 0.66 9.76 -10.85
CA GLU A 96 1.69 10.54 -10.17
C GLU A 96 1.42 10.60 -8.65
N VAL A 97 2.13 9.81 -7.86
CA VAL A 97 1.94 9.83 -6.40
C VAL A 97 2.53 11.10 -5.80
N THR A 98 1.68 11.97 -5.27
CA THR A 98 2.14 13.24 -4.66
C THR A 98 1.12 13.84 -3.68
N PRO A 99 1.54 14.37 -2.50
CA PRO A 99 2.83 14.17 -1.86
C PRO A 99 2.91 12.77 -1.23
N PHE A 100 4.13 12.27 -1.02
CA PHE A 100 4.35 11.04 -0.26
C PHE A 100 5.54 11.15 0.68
N CYS A 101 5.60 10.26 1.65
CA CYS A 101 6.73 10.11 2.54
C CYS A 101 7.06 8.63 2.79
N CYS A 102 8.27 8.37 3.28
CA CYS A 102 8.76 7.01 3.49
C CYS A 102 9.21 6.83 4.94
N THR A 103 8.48 6.00 5.70
CA THR A 103 8.76 5.74 7.11
C THR A 103 10.12 5.05 7.31
N LYS A 104 10.59 4.25 6.34
CA LYS A 104 11.95 3.70 6.36
C LYS A 104 13.02 4.81 6.32
N VAL A 105 12.86 5.81 5.46
CA VAL A 105 13.80 6.94 5.38
C VAL A 105 13.78 7.74 6.68
N MET A 106 12.58 8.05 7.21
CA MET A 106 12.43 8.70 8.51
C MET A 106 13.12 7.91 9.62
N SER A 107 12.90 6.60 9.69
CA SER A 107 13.51 5.70 10.65
C SER A 107 15.03 5.74 10.56
N LYS A 108 15.62 5.68 9.36
CA LYS A 108 17.08 5.81 9.16
C LYS A 108 17.64 7.14 9.65
N LEU A 109 16.87 8.23 9.56
CA LEU A 109 17.30 9.55 10.01
C LEU A 109 17.26 9.70 11.53
N ILE A 110 16.24 9.15 12.19
CA ILE A 110 16.00 9.41 13.62
C ILE A 110 16.47 8.27 14.54
N ARG A 111 16.53 7.02 14.08
CA ARG A 111 16.91 5.84 14.87
C ARG A 111 18.36 5.44 14.58
N THR A 112 19.30 6.31 14.93
CA THR A 112 20.74 6.12 14.67
C THR A 112 21.41 5.01 15.49
N TYR A 113 20.71 4.46 16.48
CA TYR A 113 21.20 3.40 17.37
C TYR A 113 21.01 1.98 16.81
N THR A 114 20.36 1.82 15.66
CA THR A 114 20.08 0.52 15.05
C THR A 114 20.24 0.57 13.53
N GLN A 115 20.44 -0.59 12.91
CA GLN A 115 20.40 -0.77 11.46
C GLN A 115 19.08 -1.43 11.00
N ASN A 116 18.23 -1.82 11.96
CA ASN A 116 16.97 -2.50 11.70
C ASN A 116 15.88 -1.47 11.43
N HIS A 117 15.53 -1.33 10.15
CA HIS A 117 14.54 -0.35 9.67
C HIS A 117 13.48 -0.99 8.77
N GLY A 118 13.36 -2.32 8.74
CA GLY A 118 12.28 -2.99 8.03
C GLY A 118 10.95 -2.85 8.77
N LEU A 119 9.82 -3.00 8.05
CA LEU A 119 8.49 -2.80 8.62
C LEU A 119 8.26 -3.69 9.85
N LYS A 120 8.65 -4.97 9.74
CA LYS A 120 8.63 -5.94 10.85
C LYS A 120 9.44 -5.50 12.06
N ASP A 121 10.62 -4.91 11.84
CA ASP A 121 11.48 -4.46 12.94
C ASP A 121 10.85 -3.27 13.66
N LEU A 122 10.26 -2.34 12.89
CA LEU A 122 9.57 -1.19 13.45
C LEU A 122 8.30 -1.59 14.20
N HIS A 123 7.51 -2.52 13.67
CA HIS A 123 6.34 -3.06 14.37
C HIS A 123 6.72 -3.72 15.69
N LEU A 124 7.76 -4.54 15.68
CA LEU A 124 8.20 -5.23 16.90
C LEU A 124 8.71 -4.24 17.95
N GLU A 125 9.56 -3.29 17.55
CA GLU A 125 10.19 -2.38 18.51
C GLU A 125 9.26 -1.26 18.99
N LEU A 126 8.44 -0.69 18.11
CA LEU A 126 7.58 0.45 18.43
C LEU A 126 6.22 0.04 19.00
N LEU A 127 5.68 -1.09 18.55
CA LEU A 127 4.32 -1.54 18.90
C LEU A 127 4.31 -2.85 19.69
N GLY A 128 5.44 -3.57 19.77
CA GLY A 128 5.47 -4.91 20.38
C GLY A 128 4.77 -5.98 19.54
N ILE A 129 4.49 -5.69 18.26
CA ILE A 129 3.72 -6.57 17.37
C ILE A 129 4.67 -7.39 16.49
N GLN A 130 4.52 -8.71 16.50
CA GLN A 130 5.27 -9.60 15.63
C GLN A 130 4.51 -9.84 14.31
N MET A 131 5.07 -9.38 13.19
CA MET A 131 4.49 -9.62 11.87
C MET A 131 4.81 -11.02 11.33
N GLU A 132 3.79 -11.63 10.74
CA GLU A 132 3.84 -12.83 9.90
C GLU A 132 4.40 -12.48 8.51
N LYS A 133 5.21 -13.35 7.91
CA LYS A 133 5.90 -13.10 6.61
C LYS A 133 5.57 -14.14 5.54
N GLU A 134 4.70 -15.09 5.85
CA GLU A 134 4.49 -16.31 5.08
C GLU A 134 3.91 -16.02 3.68
N GLN A 135 3.26 -14.88 3.46
CA GLN A 135 2.60 -14.55 2.20
C GLN A 135 3.36 -13.54 1.31
N GLN A 136 4.49 -13.01 1.79
CA GLN A 136 5.28 -11.98 1.09
C GLN A 136 5.77 -12.43 -0.29
N GLN A 137 6.07 -13.72 -0.47
CA GLN A 137 6.58 -14.30 -1.71
C GLN A 137 5.55 -15.27 -2.33
N THR A 138 4.31 -14.82 -2.47
CA THR A 138 3.23 -15.57 -3.12
C THR A 138 2.87 -14.97 -4.47
N ASN A 139 2.07 -15.70 -5.25
CA ASN A 139 1.61 -15.20 -6.55
C ASN A 139 0.46 -14.21 -6.37
N TRP A 140 0.76 -12.92 -6.42
CA TRP A 140 -0.24 -11.85 -6.30
C TRP A 140 -1.06 -11.61 -7.56
N ALA A 141 -0.66 -12.19 -8.69
CA ALA A 141 -1.37 -12.10 -9.96
C ALA A 141 -2.49 -13.15 -10.12
N GLU A 142 -2.74 -13.99 -9.11
CA GLU A 142 -3.85 -14.94 -9.13
C GLU A 142 -5.20 -14.24 -9.18
N SER A 143 -6.16 -14.83 -9.92
CA SER A 143 -7.52 -14.29 -10.01
C SER A 143 -8.18 -14.20 -8.64
N ASP A 144 -7.96 -15.23 -7.81
CA ASP A 144 -8.56 -15.35 -6.48
C ASP A 144 -7.46 -15.41 -5.41
N LEU A 145 -7.32 -14.33 -4.63
CA LEU A 145 -6.38 -14.33 -3.50
C LEU A 145 -6.98 -15.07 -2.31
N SER A 146 -6.16 -15.87 -1.66
CA SER A 146 -6.56 -16.56 -0.44
C SER A 146 -6.81 -15.58 0.71
N GLN A 147 -7.65 -15.96 1.68
CA GLN A 147 -7.88 -15.17 2.90
C GLN A 147 -6.58 -14.87 3.67
N LYS A 148 -5.57 -15.75 3.57
CA LYS A 148 -4.25 -15.51 4.17
C LYS A 148 -3.50 -14.37 3.48
N GLN A 149 -3.51 -14.33 2.14
CA GLN A 149 -2.93 -13.23 1.37
C GLN A 149 -3.63 -11.92 1.66
N LEU A 150 -4.97 -11.91 1.68
CA LEU A 150 -5.73 -10.69 1.98
C LEU A 150 -5.45 -10.16 3.38
N LYS A 151 -5.38 -11.05 4.38
CA LYS A 151 -5.02 -10.68 5.74
C LYS A 151 -3.59 -10.16 5.85
N TYR A 152 -2.65 -10.78 5.14
CA TYR A 152 -1.27 -10.31 5.08
C TYR A 152 -1.20 -8.90 4.51
N ALA A 153 -1.79 -8.67 3.33
CA ALA A 153 -1.82 -7.36 2.68
C ALA A 153 -2.46 -6.28 3.56
N ALA A 154 -3.55 -6.60 4.23
CA ALA A 154 -4.22 -5.66 5.13
C ALA A 154 -3.37 -5.26 6.36
N ASN A 155 -2.42 -6.10 6.79
CA ASN A 155 -1.56 -5.81 7.94
C ASN A 155 -0.31 -4.97 7.58
N ASP A 156 -0.03 -4.76 6.29
CA ASP A 156 1.11 -3.95 5.85
C ASP A 156 0.79 -2.43 5.83
N VAL A 157 -0.48 -2.05 6.05
CA VAL A 157 -0.98 -0.65 6.06
C VAL A 157 -1.66 -0.24 7.37
#